data_AF-A0A3N5HYJ9-F1
#
_entry.id   AF-A0A3N5HYJ9-F1
#
_cell.length_a   1.000
_cell.length_b   1.000
_cell.length_c   1.000
_cell.angle_alpha   90.00
_cell.angle_beta   90.00
_cell.angle_gamma   90.00
#
_symmetry.space_group_name_H-M   'P 1'
#
loop_
_entity.id
_entity.type
_entity.pdbx_description
1 polymer ?
#
loop_
_entity_poly.entity_id
_entity_poly.type
_entity_poly.pdbx_seq_one_letter_code
_entity_poly.pdbx_strand_id
1 'polypeptide(L)'
;MEHPYGWLSLLPPVVAIALAIVTRHAVMSLLVGVFCGALITTGGNFFLATYDVFEVHLWPTIIDPSKLRIFSFTMLMGGLVALVIRSGGMQGFVQLLAPLAKSRRGGQLTTWLMGMLIFFDDYANSLLLGNTFRPVCDRLRISREKLAYIVDSTAAPVAGLSLLSTWVAVEIDFIRQGLDAIGNPTDLAPVPLFVASIPYRFYVLGALVL
;
A
#
# COMPACT_ATOMS: atom_id res chain seq x y z
N MET A 1 -14.12 -2.38 29.12
CA MET A 1 -14.06 -3.85 28.94
C MET A 1 -12.63 -4.18 28.60
N GLU A 2 -11.91 -4.86 29.47
CA GLU A 2 -10.54 -5.30 29.18
C GLU A 2 -10.61 -6.33 28.05
N HIS A 3 -9.86 -6.12 26.97
CA HIS A 3 -9.80 -7.07 25.86
C HIS A 3 -9.33 -8.43 26.42
N PRO A 4 -9.92 -9.58 26.04
CA PRO A 4 -9.67 -10.89 26.68
C PRO A 4 -8.20 -11.34 26.71
N TYR A 5 -7.33 -10.69 25.92
CA TYR A 5 -5.91 -10.98 25.82
C TYR A 5 -5.00 -9.81 26.27
N GLY A 6 -5.54 -8.66 26.67
CA GLY A 6 -4.76 -7.49 27.09
C GLY A 6 -3.59 -7.16 26.14
N TRP A 7 -2.40 -6.93 26.70
CA TRP A 7 -1.17 -6.64 25.96
C TRP A 7 -0.70 -7.78 25.03
N LEU A 8 -1.12 -9.03 25.26
CA LEU A 8 -0.76 -10.17 24.41
C LEU A 8 -1.32 -10.03 22.99
N SER A 9 -2.41 -9.28 22.81
CA SER A 9 -2.98 -8.98 21.49
C SER A 9 -2.02 -8.21 20.56
N LEU A 10 -1.04 -7.50 21.12
CA LEU A 10 -0.02 -6.77 20.36
C LEU A 10 1.17 -7.65 19.97
N LEU A 11 1.31 -8.83 20.55
CA LEU A 11 2.46 -9.70 20.29
C LEU A 11 2.53 -10.15 18.82
N PRO A 12 1.43 -10.64 18.18
CA PRO A 12 1.48 -11.06 16.77
C PRO A 12 1.95 -9.97 15.80
N PRO A 13 1.42 -8.72 15.80
CA PRO A 13 1.90 -7.69 14.89
C PRO A 13 3.33 -7.23 15.20
N VAL A 14 3.72 -7.17 16.47
CA VAL A 14 5.09 -6.80 16.85
C VAL A 14 6.10 -7.85 16.36
N VAL A 15 5.79 -9.14 16.54
CA VAL A 15 6.63 -10.24 16.03
C VAL A 15 6.73 -10.20 14.51
N ALA A 16 5.60 -9.99 13.81
CA ALA A 16 5.59 -9.88 12.35
C ALA A 16 6.47 -8.71 11.86
N ILE A 17 6.34 -7.52 12.46
CA ILE A 17 7.11 -6.33 12.08
C ILE A 17 8.61 -6.53 12.39
N ALA A 18 8.93 -6.99 13.60
CA ALA A 18 10.32 -7.22 14.01
C ALA A 18 11.01 -8.22 13.10
N LEU A 19 10.36 -9.35 12.80
CA LEU A 19 10.89 -10.34 11.87
C LEU A 19 10.98 -9.81 10.45
N ALA A 20 10.01 -9.01 9.99
CA ALA A 20 10.06 -8.43 8.64
C ALA A 20 11.29 -7.53 8.47
N ILE A 21 11.63 -6.75 9.49
CA ILE A 21 12.81 -5.88 9.51
C ILE A 21 14.11 -6.70 9.56
N VAL A 22 14.18 -7.72 10.43
CA VAL A 22 15.39 -8.53 10.63
C VAL A 22 15.66 -9.47 9.46
N THR A 23 14.64 -10.22 9.03
CA THR A 23 14.76 -11.24 7.97
C THR A 23 14.71 -10.66 6.57
N ARG A 24 14.16 -9.44 6.41
CA ARG A 24 13.84 -8.83 5.11
C ARG A 24 12.92 -9.70 4.24
N HIS A 25 12.17 -10.61 4.87
CA HIS A 25 11.21 -11.50 4.23
C HIS A 25 9.81 -11.27 4.80
N ALA A 26 9.08 -10.34 4.20
CA ALA A 26 7.76 -9.93 4.67
C ALA A 26 6.77 -11.10 4.76
N VAL A 27 6.69 -11.95 3.72
CA VAL A 27 5.75 -13.08 3.68
C VAL A 27 5.99 -14.07 4.82
N MET A 28 7.24 -14.49 5.03
CA MET A 28 7.59 -15.41 6.12
C MET A 28 7.30 -14.79 7.49
N SER A 29 7.58 -13.49 7.63
CA SER A 29 7.36 -12.76 8.88
C SER A 29 5.87 -12.63 9.21
N LEU A 30 5.02 -12.41 8.21
CA LEU A 30 3.57 -12.39 8.36
C LEU A 30 3.03 -13.77 8.75
N LEU A 31 3.52 -14.85 8.12
CA LEU A 31 3.13 -16.22 8.50
C LEU A 31 3.48 -16.53 9.95
N VAL A 32 4.67 -16.15 10.41
CA VAL A 32 5.08 -16.31 11.82
C VAL A 32 4.22 -15.44 12.74
N GLY A 33 3.83 -14.24 12.31
CA GLY A 33 2.87 -13.39 13.03
C GLY A 33 1.51 -14.06 13.19
N VAL A 34 0.93 -14.60 12.11
CA VAL A 34 -0.34 -15.32 12.15
C VAL A 34 -0.23 -16.57 13.04
N PHE A 35 0.88 -17.29 12.95
CA PHE A 35 1.15 -18.43 13.82
C PHE A 35 1.27 -18.05 15.31
N CYS A 36 1.89 -16.90 15.61
CA CYS A 36 1.91 -16.34 16.95
C CYS A 36 0.50 -16.02 17.45
N GLY A 37 -0.36 -15.44 16.61
CA GLY A 37 -1.77 -15.21 16.92
C GLY A 37 -2.53 -16.52 17.21
N ALA A 38 -2.37 -17.52 16.35
CA ALA A 38 -3.00 -18.83 16.52
C ALA A 38 -2.52 -19.56 17.78
N LEU A 39 -1.24 -19.43 18.14
CA LEU A 39 -0.72 -19.98 19.40
C LEU A 39 -1.38 -19.33 20.62
N ILE A 40 -1.64 -18.03 20.58
CA ILE A 40 -2.30 -17.33 21.69
C ILE A 40 -3.76 -17.79 21.82
N THR A 41 -4.48 -17.90 20.70
CA THR A 41 -5.91 -18.29 20.71
C THR A 41 -6.13 -19.76 21.08
N THR A 42 -5.14 -20.63 20.84
CA THR A 42 -5.20 -22.07 21.17
C THR A 42 -4.58 -22.42 22.54
N GLY A 43 -4.24 -21.42 23.35
CA GLY A 43 -3.66 -21.64 24.68
C GLY A 43 -2.26 -22.25 24.65
N GLY A 44 -1.50 -22.03 23.57
CA GLY A 44 -0.12 -22.52 23.39
C GLY A 44 -0.01 -23.92 22.80
N ASN A 45 -1.11 -24.54 22.35
CA ASN A 45 -1.06 -25.85 21.71
C ASN A 45 -0.53 -25.76 20.28
N PHE A 46 0.70 -26.21 20.05
CA PHE A 46 1.39 -26.15 18.75
C PHE A 46 0.62 -26.85 17.61
N PHE A 47 0.05 -28.03 17.87
CA PHE A 47 -0.64 -28.81 16.83
C PHE A 47 -1.95 -28.14 16.43
N LEU A 48 -2.72 -27.66 17.40
CA LEU A 48 -3.96 -26.92 17.14
C LEU A 48 -3.67 -25.57 16.47
N ALA A 49 -2.64 -24.83 16.93
CA ALA A 49 -2.25 -23.58 16.29
C ALA A 49 -1.86 -23.77 14.83
N THR A 50 -1.11 -24.84 14.53
CA THR A 50 -0.74 -25.17 13.14
C THR A 50 -1.99 -25.46 12.30
N TYR A 51 -2.91 -26.26 12.83
CA TYR A 51 -4.19 -26.53 12.16
C TYR A 51 -4.99 -25.24 11.92
N ASP A 52 -5.13 -24.37 12.93
CA ASP A 52 -5.88 -23.13 12.83
C ASP A 52 -5.28 -22.16 11.80
N VAL A 53 -3.94 -22.04 11.74
CA VAL A 53 -3.28 -21.21 10.72
C VAL A 53 -3.70 -21.64 9.32
N PHE A 54 -3.62 -22.93 9.01
CA PHE A 54 -3.89 -23.42 7.66
C PHE A 54 -5.38 -23.53 7.35
N GLU A 55 -6.17 -24.13 8.24
CA GLU A 55 -7.55 -24.51 7.98
C GLU A 55 -8.57 -23.42 8.37
N VAL A 56 -8.32 -22.70 9.46
CA VAL A 56 -9.28 -21.70 9.99
C VAL A 56 -9.00 -20.32 9.43
N HIS A 57 -7.72 -19.97 9.23
CA HIS A 57 -7.34 -18.62 8.79
C HIS A 57 -6.97 -18.57 7.31
N LEU A 58 -6.00 -19.39 6.88
CA LEU A 58 -5.44 -19.27 5.53
C LEU A 58 -6.41 -19.80 4.46
N TRP A 59 -6.95 -21.01 4.66
CA TRP A 59 -7.81 -21.65 3.66
C TRP A 59 -9.09 -20.85 3.34
N PRO A 60 -9.90 -20.40 4.33
CA PRO A 60 -11.12 -19.64 4.05
C PRO A 60 -10.82 -18.30 3.37
N THR A 61 -9.68 -17.67 3.71
CA THR A 61 -9.24 -16.43 3.08
C THR A 61 -8.85 -16.64 1.61
N ILE A 62 -8.21 -17.77 1.28
CA ILE A 62 -7.80 -18.09 -0.09
C ILE A 62 -9.00 -18.43 -0.98
N ILE A 63 -9.99 -19.15 -0.45
CA ILE A 63 -11.17 -19.56 -1.25
C ILE A 63 -12.26 -18.48 -1.29
N ASP A 64 -12.17 -17.43 -0.48
CA ASP A 64 -13.15 -16.34 -0.48
C ASP A 64 -13.19 -15.67 -1.88
N PRO A 65 -14.36 -15.69 -2.57
CA PRO A 65 -14.46 -15.13 -3.91
C PRO A 65 -14.14 -13.63 -3.99
N SER A 66 -14.38 -12.88 -2.93
CA SER A 66 -14.07 -11.44 -2.87
C SER A 66 -12.56 -11.23 -2.80
N LYS A 67 -11.87 -11.96 -1.91
CA LYS A 67 -10.40 -11.95 -1.78
C LYS A 67 -9.73 -12.43 -3.07
N LEU A 68 -10.25 -13.48 -3.72
CA LEU A 68 -9.74 -13.96 -5.00
C LEU A 68 -9.88 -12.94 -6.12
N ARG A 69 -11.00 -12.21 -6.19
CA ARG A 69 -11.19 -11.13 -7.17
C ARG A 69 -10.18 -10.00 -6.95
N ILE A 70 -9.96 -9.60 -5.70
CA ILE A 70 -8.97 -8.58 -5.33
C ILE A 70 -7.57 -9.05 -5.68
N PHE A 71 -7.20 -10.27 -5.28
CA PHE A 71 -5.90 -10.87 -5.60
C PHE A 71 -5.66 -10.90 -7.11
N SER A 72 -6.64 -11.37 -7.88
CA SER A 72 -6.56 -11.43 -9.34
C SER A 72 -6.42 -10.03 -9.95
N PHE A 73 -7.20 -9.05 -9.47
CA PHE A 73 -7.11 -7.66 -9.89
C PHE A 73 -5.73 -7.06 -9.61
N THR A 74 -5.20 -7.23 -8.39
CA THR A 74 -3.87 -6.74 -8.00
C THR A 74 -2.77 -7.40 -8.84
N MET A 75 -2.89 -8.69 -9.15
CA MET A 75 -1.92 -9.41 -9.99
C MET A 75 -1.95 -8.92 -11.45
N LEU A 76 -3.14 -8.67 -12.01
CA LEU A 76 -3.30 -8.10 -13.35
C LEU A 76 -2.79 -6.66 -13.42
N MET A 77 -3.09 -5.82 -12.42
CA MET A 77 -2.56 -4.47 -12.33
C MET A 77 -1.04 -4.46 -12.20
N GLY A 78 -0.46 -5.33 -11.36
CA GLY A 78 0.98 -5.51 -11.27
C GLY A 78 1.61 -5.91 -12.61
N GLY A 79 0.95 -6.80 -13.37
CA GLY A 79 1.37 -7.18 -14.72
C GLY A 79 1.32 -6.02 -15.72
N LEU A 80 0.25 -5.22 -15.70
CA LEU A 80 0.12 -4.02 -16.52
C LEU A 80 1.24 -3.02 -16.20
N VAL A 81 1.49 -2.75 -14.91
CA VAL A 81 2.55 -1.86 -14.45
C VAL A 81 3.92 -2.37 -14.92
N ALA A 82 4.20 -3.67 -14.75
CA ALA A 82 5.44 -4.28 -15.22
C ALA A 82 5.62 -4.12 -16.74
N LEU A 83 4.55 -4.29 -17.52
CA LEU A 83 4.56 -4.08 -18.97
C LEU A 83 4.89 -2.63 -19.34
N VAL A 84 4.25 -1.65 -18.68
CA VAL A 84 4.50 -0.21 -18.93
C VAL A 84 5.92 0.20 -18.57
N ILE A 85 6.48 -0.40 -17.51
CA ILE A 85 7.89 -0.20 -17.14
C ILE A 85 8.82 -0.81 -18.19
N ARG A 86 8.57 -2.06 -18.58
CA ARG A 86 9.38 -2.81 -19.55
C ARG A 86 9.32 -2.23 -20.96
N SER A 87 8.19 -1.63 -21.35
CA SER A 87 8.02 -0.96 -22.63
C SER A 87 8.70 0.40 -22.71
N GLY A 88 9.25 0.90 -21.59
CA GLY A 88 9.87 2.22 -21.52
C GLY A 88 8.85 3.37 -21.46
N GLY A 89 7.55 3.09 -21.35
CA GLY A 89 6.51 4.12 -21.29
C GLY A 89 6.76 5.12 -20.16
N MET A 90 7.15 4.61 -18.99
CA MET A 90 7.49 5.44 -17.83
C MET A 90 8.73 6.32 -18.08
N GLN A 91 9.75 5.77 -18.72
CA GLN A 91 10.96 6.52 -19.08
C GLN A 91 10.65 7.61 -20.12
N GLY A 92 9.74 7.32 -21.07
CA GLY A 92 9.25 8.29 -22.05
C GLY A 92 8.55 9.49 -21.42
N PHE A 93 7.64 9.26 -20.45
CA PHE A 93 7.01 10.35 -19.71
C PHE A 93 8.03 11.20 -18.94
N VAL A 94 9.06 10.59 -18.34
CA VAL A 94 10.09 11.36 -17.64
C VAL A 94 10.94 12.16 -18.62
N GLN A 95 11.34 11.59 -19.75
CA GLN A 95 12.12 12.30 -20.78
C GLN A 95 11.34 13.48 -21.37
N LEU A 96 10.01 13.35 -21.50
CA LEU A 96 9.14 14.42 -21.99
C LEU A 96 9.11 15.62 -21.02
N LEU A 97 9.09 15.34 -19.72
CA LEU A 97 8.88 16.38 -18.68
C LEU A 97 10.19 16.87 -18.06
N ALA A 98 11.29 16.11 -18.12
CA ALA A 98 12.61 16.52 -17.61
C ALA A 98 13.12 17.88 -18.16
N PRO A 99 12.85 18.29 -19.41
CA PRO A 99 13.21 19.62 -19.91
C PRO A 99 12.50 20.79 -19.21
N LEU A 100 11.38 20.54 -18.53
CA LEU A 100 10.66 21.55 -17.74
C LEU A 100 11.39 21.88 -16.41
N ALA A 101 12.25 20.97 -15.94
CA ALA A 101 13.04 21.12 -14.73
C ALA A 101 14.29 22.01 -14.94
N LYS A 102 14.04 23.30 -15.23
CA LYS A 102 15.11 24.30 -15.50
C LYS A 102 15.63 25.00 -14.25
N SER A 103 14.83 25.06 -13.18
CA SER A 103 15.16 25.73 -11.92
C SER A 103 14.91 24.81 -10.73
N ARG A 104 15.46 25.14 -9.55
CA ARG A 104 15.21 24.37 -8.31
C ARG A 104 13.74 24.18 -7.99
N ARG A 105 12.91 25.21 -8.21
CA ARG A 105 11.46 25.13 -8.01
C ARG A 105 10.79 24.33 -9.12
N GLY A 106 11.20 24.55 -10.37
CA GLY A 106 10.71 23.80 -11.53
C GLY A 106 10.97 22.30 -11.39
N GLY A 107 12.18 21.90 -10.98
CA GLY A 107 12.52 20.49 -10.76
C GLY A 107 11.65 19.82 -9.70
N GLN A 108 11.43 20.47 -8.55
CA GLN A 108 10.54 19.95 -7.52
C GLN A 108 9.10 19.80 -8.02
N LEU A 109 8.57 20.81 -8.72
CA LEU A 109 7.22 20.77 -9.26
C LEU A 109 7.07 19.71 -10.36
N THR A 110 8.06 19.56 -11.23
CA THR A 110 8.07 18.52 -12.28
C THR A 110 8.11 17.12 -11.66
N THR A 111 8.93 16.89 -10.63
CA THR A 111 8.96 15.61 -9.91
C THR A 111 7.62 15.33 -9.24
N TRP A 112 7.03 16.33 -8.57
CA TRP A 112 5.73 16.20 -7.92
C TRP A 112 4.59 15.92 -8.91
N LEU A 113 4.51 16.68 -10.01
CA LEU A 113 3.55 16.44 -11.10
C LEU A 113 3.70 15.04 -11.69
N MET A 114 4.94 14.59 -11.88
CA MET A 114 5.19 13.27 -12.41
C MET A 114 4.73 12.18 -11.43
N GLY A 115 4.96 12.34 -10.13
CA GLY A 115 4.43 11.40 -9.14
C GLY A 115 2.91 11.35 -9.09
N MET A 116 2.24 12.47 -9.31
CA MET A 116 0.78 12.43 -9.48
C MET A 116 0.33 11.70 -10.75
N LEU A 117 1.11 11.72 -11.83
CA LEU A 117 0.80 11.00 -13.06
C LEU A 117 1.06 9.48 -12.94
N ILE A 118 2.04 9.07 -12.13
CA ILE A 118 2.37 7.66 -11.87
C ILE A 118 1.59 7.17 -10.63
N PHE A 119 0.27 7.29 -10.63
CA PHE A 119 -0.54 6.97 -9.45
C PHE A 119 -0.91 5.49 -9.29
N PHE A 120 -0.62 4.67 -10.31
CA PHE A 120 -1.15 3.32 -10.40
C PHE A 120 -0.54 2.37 -9.34
N ASP A 121 0.73 2.58 -9.01
CA ASP A 121 1.51 1.73 -8.12
C ASP A 121 2.61 2.54 -7.41
N ASP A 122 2.66 2.44 -6.09
CA ASP A 122 3.58 3.19 -5.21
C ASP A 122 5.04 2.74 -5.37
N TYR A 123 5.28 1.45 -5.63
CA TYR A 123 6.62 0.92 -5.91
C TYR A 123 7.16 1.43 -7.25
N ALA A 124 6.37 1.35 -8.31
CA ALA A 124 6.72 1.86 -9.63
C ALA A 124 7.02 3.35 -9.54
N ASN A 125 6.12 4.13 -8.94
CA ASN A 125 6.30 5.56 -8.70
C ASN A 125 7.65 5.84 -8.03
N SER A 126 7.91 5.18 -6.89
CA SER A 126 9.11 5.43 -6.10
C SER A 126 10.40 5.06 -6.82
N LEU A 127 10.44 3.88 -7.44
CA LEU A 127 11.62 3.37 -8.12
C LEU A 127 11.95 4.18 -9.38
N LEU A 128 10.92 4.55 -10.15
CA LEU A 128 11.09 5.23 -11.43
C LEU A 128 11.45 6.69 -11.24
N LEU A 129 10.70 7.42 -10.41
CA LEU A 129 10.98 8.83 -10.15
C LEU A 129 12.32 9.00 -9.44
N GLY A 130 12.57 8.19 -8.41
CA GLY A 130 13.80 8.24 -7.64
C GLY A 130 15.02 8.05 -8.53
N ASN A 131 15.03 7.05 -9.41
CA ASN A 131 16.18 6.80 -10.29
C ASN A 131 16.28 7.83 -11.43
N THR A 132 15.16 8.26 -12.00
CA THR A 132 15.18 9.08 -13.23
C THR A 132 15.34 10.57 -12.94
N PHE A 133 14.80 11.08 -11.83
CA PHE A 133 14.98 12.48 -11.43
C PHE A 133 16.25 12.71 -10.63
N ARG A 134 16.91 11.67 -10.12
CA ARG A 134 18.16 11.81 -9.37
C ARG A 134 19.23 12.65 -10.08
N PRO A 135 19.57 12.42 -11.37
CA PRO A 135 20.53 13.28 -12.09
C PRO A 135 20.05 14.73 -12.24
N VAL A 136 18.75 14.94 -12.44
CA VAL A 136 18.14 16.26 -12.58
C VAL A 136 18.19 17.03 -11.26
N CYS A 137 17.84 16.38 -10.15
CA CYS A 137 17.92 16.92 -8.81
C CYS A 137 19.36 17.23 -8.40
N ASP A 138 20.31 16.32 -8.69
CA ASP A 138 21.73 16.52 -8.41
C ASP A 138 22.25 17.76 -9.18
N ARG A 139 21.88 17.93 -10.48
CA ARG A 139 22.22 19.12 -11.28
C ARG A 139 21.61 20.41 -10.73
N LEU A 140 20.37 20.35 -10.26
CA LEU A 140 19.65 21.49 -9.66
C LEU A 140 20.03 21.73 -8.19
N ARG A 141 20.95 20.95 -7.63
CA ARG A 141 21.34 20.99 -6.21
C ARG A 141 20.13 20.84 -5.27
N ILE A 142 19.20 19.95 -5.59
CA ILE A 142 18.10 19.54 -4.70
C ILE A 142 18.63 18.36 -3.87
N SER A 143 18.39 18.37 -2.56
CA SER A 143 18.90 17.31 -1.67
C SER A 143 18.21 15.97 -1.95
N ARG A 144 18.91 14.86 -1.66
CA ARG A 144 18.37 13.52 -1.88
C ARG A 144 17.19 13.23 -0.96
N GLU A 145 17.22 13.77 0.24
CA GLU A 145 16.16 13.70 1.24
C GLU A 145 14.90 14.43 0.74
N LYS A 146 15.06 15.60 0.11
CA LYS A 146 13.92 16.33 -0.47
C LYS A 146 13.33 15.60 -1.67
N LEU A 147 14.16 14.99 -2.52
CA LEU A 147 13.68 14.13 -3.61
C LEU A 147 12.92 12.93 -3.05
N ALA A 148 13.48 12.23 -2.06
CA ALA A 148 12.83 11.09 -1.42
C ALA A 148 11.48 11.48 -0.81
N TYR A 149 11.40 12.63 -0.13
CA TYR A 149 10.15 13.16 0.40
C TYR A 149 9.10 13.41 -0.69
N ILE A 150 9.46 14.08 -1.79
CA ILE A 150 8.52 14.38 -2.89
C ILE A 150 8.02 13.09 -3.55
N VAL A 151 8.91 12.12 -3.74
CA VAL A 151 8.57 10.84 -4.35
C VAL A 151 7.65 10.03 -3.44
N ASP A 152 7.96 9.95 -2.15
CA ASP A 152 7.12 9.25 -1.16
C ASP A 152 5.75 9.90 -1.00
N SER A 153 5.71 11.24 -0.91
CA SER A 153 4.47 12.01 -0.76
C SER A 153 3.58 11.99 -2.01
N THR A 154 4.10 11.57 -3.15
CA THR A 154 3.32 11.40 -4.40
C THR A 154 3.08 9.94 -4.79
N ALA A 155 3.71 8.98 -4.10
CA ALA A 155 3.48 7.57 -4.30
C ALA A 155 2.23 7.10 -3.54
N ALA A 156 2.35 6.87 -2.23
CA ALA A 156 1.26 6.32 -1.41
C ALA A 156 0.03 7.26 -1.32
N PRO A 157 0.18 8.59 -1.16
CA PRO A 157 -0.96 9.50 -1.10
C PRO A 157 -1.80 9.52 -2.39
N VAL A 158 -1.16 9.56 -3.56
CA VAL A 158 -1.91 9.61 -4.83
C VAL A 158 -2.53 8.25 -5.15
N ALA A 159 -1.83 7.15 -4.85
CA ALA A 159 -2.40 5.80 -4.96
C ALA A 159 -3.63 5.62 -4.07
N GLY A 160 -3.66 6.24 -2.89
CA GLY A 160 -4.82 6.28 -2.01
C GLY A 160 -5.98 7.08 -2.60
N LEU A 161 -5.74 8.25 -3.23
CA LEU A 161 -6.82 9.07 -3.81
C LEU A 161 -7.38 8.54 -5.12
N SER A 162 -6.55 7.87 -5.91
CA SER A 162 -6.96 7.38 -7.22
C SER A 162 -8.04 6.32 -7.09
N LEU A 163 -9.02 6.32 -7.99
CA LEU A 163 -10.01 5.24 -8.12
C LEU A 163 -9.45 4.02 -8.86
N LEU A 164 -8.30 4.16 -9.49
CA LEU A 164 -7.60 3.13 -10.25
C LEU A 164 -6.19 2.98 -9.70
N SER A 165 -6.05 2.28 -8.58
CA SER A 165 -4.75 1.95 -7.98
C SER A 165 -4.73 0.50 -7.47
N THR A 166 -3.53 0.02 -7.13
CA THR A 166 -3.33 -1.29 -6.51
C THR A 166 -4.00 -1.43 -5.13
N TRP A 167 -4.27 -0.32 -4.44
CA TRP A 167 -4.81 -0.29 -3.08
C TRP A 167 -6.34 -0.20 -3.00
N VAL A 168 -6.99 0.43 -3.98
CA VAL A 168 -8.45 0.72 -3.94
C VAL A 168 -9.29 -0.53 -3.72
N ALA A 169 -8.96 -1.63 -4.40
CA ALA A 169 -9.71 -2.89 -4.28
C ALA A 169 -9.66 -3.46 -2.86
N VAL A 170 -8.50 -3.35 -2.19
CA VAL A 170 -8.31 -3.78 -0.80
C VAL A 170 -9.06 -2.85 0.16
N GLU A 171 -8.97 -1.53 -0.06
CA GLU A 171 -9.64 -0.54 0.80
C GLU A 171 -11.17 -0.66 0.74
N ILE A 172 -11.75 -0.84 -0.45
CA ILE A 172 -13.19 -1.08 -0.64
C ILE A 172 -13.62 -2.35 0.10
N ASP A 173 -12.80 -3.40 0.07
CA ASP A 173 -13.08 -4.66 0.75
C ASP A 173 -12.99 -4.56 2.28
N PHE A 174 -12.06 -3.75 2.80
CA PHE A 174 -12.02 -3.42 4.23
C PHE A 174 -13.23 -2.59 4.67
N ILE A 175 -13.65 -1.62 3.85
CA ILE A 175 -14.87 -0.86 4.10
C ILE A 175 -16.08 -1.80 4.16
N ARG A 176 -16.19 -2.73 3.20
CA ARG A 176 -17.26 -3.74 3.17
C ARG A 176 -17.26 -4.61 4.44
N GLN A 177 -16.12 -5.17 4.82
CA GLN A 177 -16.00 -5.97 6.04
C GLN A 177 -16.39 -5.17 7.29
N GLY A 178 -15.99 -3.90 7.37
CA GLY A 178 -16.39 -3.01 8.46
C GLY A 178 -17.89 -2.76 8.53
N LEU A 179 -18.54 -2.56 7.37
CA LEU A 179 -20.00 -2.39 7.28
C LEU A 179 -20.74 -3.67 7.66
N ASP A 180 -20.28 -4.82 7.18
CA ASP A 180 -20.87 -6.14 7.49
C ASP A 180 -20.77 -6.43 9.01
N ALA A 181 -19.65 -6.07 9.64
CA ALA A 181 -19.43 -6.27 11.08
C ALA A 181 -20.38 -5.46 11.99
N ILE A 182 -20.89 -4.32 11.51
CA ILE A 182 -21.86 -3.49 12.24
C ILE A 182 -23.32 -3.76 11.80
N GLY A 183 -23.56 -4.77 10.96
CA GLY A 183 -24.88 -5.13 10.45
C GLY A 183 -25.41 -4.19 9.36
N ASN A 184 -24.54 -3.44 8.70
CA ASN A 184 -24.82 -2.47 7.62
C ASN A 184 -26.13 -1.68 7.82
N PRO A 185 -26.25 -0.89 8.90
CA PRO A 185 -27.52 -0.27 9.33
C PRO A 185 -28.08 0.76 8.34
N THR A 186 -27.33 1.12 7.30
CA THR A 186 -27.64 2.20 6.35
C THR A 186 -27.63 1.75 4.89
N ASP A 187 -27.54 0.44 4.60
CA ASP A 187 -27.43 -0.12 3.23
C ASP A 187 -26.40 0.62 2.36
N LEU A 188 -25.31 1.08 2.98
CA LEU A 188 -24.31 1.87 2.28
C LEU A 188 -23.48 0.97 1.37
N ALA A 189 -23.39 1.34 0.11
CA ALA A 189 -22.47 0.68 -0.81
C ALA A 189 -21.01 1.06 -0.47
N PRO A 190 -20.07 0.11 -0.42
CA PRO A 190 -18.67 0.36 -0.09
C PRO A 190 -17.97 1.40 -0.98
N VAL A 191 -18.32 1.43 -2.28
CA VAL A 191 -17.69 2.33 -3.27
C VAL A 191 -18.07 3.80 -3.05
N PRO A 192 -19.37 4.18 -2.92
CA PRO A 192 -19.74 5.53 -2.52
C PRO A 192 -19.13 5.96 -1.19
N LEU A 193 -19.03 5.05 -0.21
CA LEU A 193 -18.42 5.37 1.08
C LEU A 193 -16.92 5.63 0.95
N PHE A 194 -16.21 4.86 0.12
CA PHE A 194 -14.82 5.15 -0.25
C PHE A 194 -14.67 6.56 -0.82
N VAL A 195 -15.51 6.94 -1.80
CA VAL A 195 -15.46 8.27 -2.42
C VAL A 195 -15.77 9.37 -1.39
N ALA A 196 -16.76 9.16 -0.53
CA ALA A 196 -17.11 10.09 0.54
C ALA A 196 -16.01 10.21 1.61
N SER A 197 -15.13 9.21 1.74
CA SER A 197 -13.99 9.25 2.66
C SER A 197 -12.82 10.11 2.17
N ILE A 198 -12.73 10.37 0.86
CA ILE A 198 -11.61 11.09 0.24
C ILE A 198 -11.30 12.43 0.91
N PRO A 199 -12.29 13.31 1.19
CA PRO A 199 -12.03 14.59 1.85
C PRO A 199 -11.48 14.46 3.28
N TYR A 200 -11.70 13.32 3.94
CA TYR A 200 -11.25 13.07 5.31
C TYR A 200 -9.85 12.45 5.38
N ARG A 201 -9.19 12.23 4.24
CA ARG A 201 -7.82 11.72 4.19
C ARG A 201 -6.80 12.83 4.42
N PHE A 202 -6.81 13.40 5.63
CA PHE A 202 -6.01 14.57 5.99
C PHE A 202 -4.51 14.40 5.75
N TYR A 203 -3.95 13.22 6.03
CA TYR A 203 -2.54 12.93 5.75
C TYR A 203 -2.23 13.02 4.25
N VAL A 204 -3.07 12.39 3.43
CA VAL A 204 -2.90 12.34 1.98
C VAL A 204 -3.02 13.73 1.36
N LEU A 205 -4.05 14.47 1.76
CA LEU A 205 -4.26 15.84 1.30
C LEU A 205 -3.13 16.76 1.79
N GLY A 206 -2.71 16.63 3.06
CA GLY A 206 -1.61 17.39 3.63
C GLY A 206 -0.29 17.13 2.91
N ALA A 207 0.04 15.86 2.66
CA ALA A 207 1.28 15.46 1.99
C ALA A 207 1.37 15.94 0.52
N LEU A 208 0.23 16.13 -0.15
CA LEU A 208 0.18 16.63 -1.52
C LEU A 208 0.21 18.17 -1.59
N VAL A 209 -0.32 18.85 -0.59
CA VAL A 209 -0.38 20.32 -0.53
C VAL A 209 0.91 20.94 0.04
N LEU A 210 1.63 20.24 0.94
CA LEU A 210 2.83 20.70 1.65
C LEU A 210 4.16 20.23 1.03
#